data_AF-A0A1B7UF36-F1
#
_entry.id   AF-A0A1B7UF36-F1
#
_cell.length_a   1.000
_cell.length_b   1.000
_cell.length_c   1.000
_cell.angle_alpha   90.00
_cell.angle_beta   90.00
_cell.angle_gamma   90.00
#
_symmetry.space_group_name_H-M   'P 1'
#
loop_
_entity.id
_entity.type
_entity.pdbx_description
1 polymer ?
#
loop_
_entity_poly.entity_id
_entity_poly.type
_entity_poly.pdbx_seq_one_letter_code
_entity_poly.pdbx_strand_id
1 'polypeptide(L)' 'MQTETITYLKEHANTLELHEELLITKNGKPAFVVQSYDDYTFTQETLALLKILKLSEKSLQTAALTLEQAFE' A
#
# COMPACT_ATOMS: atom_id res chain seq x y z
N MET A 1 -11.33 8.27 -3.17
CA MET A 1 -11.46 6.80 -3.08
C MET A 1 -12.88 6.43 -3.47
N GLN A 2 -13.04 5.80 -4.64
CA GLN A 2 -14.35 5.34 -5.12
C GLN A 2 -14.74 4.03 -4.43
N THR A 3 -16.03 3.68 -4.44
CA THR A 3 -16.53 2.44 -3.83
C THR A 3 -17.38 1.68 -4.82
N GLU A 4 -17.03 0.42 -5.06
CA GLU A 4 -17.73 -0.47 -5.98
C GLU A 4 -17.99 -1.84 -5.36
N THR A 5 -18.82 -2.63 -6.05
CA THR A 5 -19.13 -4.00 -5.61
C THR A 5 -18.10 -5.00 -6.13
N ILE A 6 -17.99 -6.14 -5.45
CA ILE A 6 -17.22 -7.28 -5.96
C ILE A 6 -17.71 -7.77 -7.34
N THR A 7 -18.99 -7.56 -7.67
CA THR A 7 -19.56 -7.90 -8.99
C THR A 7 -19.01 -6.97 -10.06
N TYR A 8 -19.02 -5.65 -9.81
CA TYR A 8 -18.46 -4.66 -10.72
C TYR A 8 -17.00 -4.97 -11.07
N LEU A 9 -16.17 -5.26 -10.05
CA LEU A 9 -14.77 -5.60 -10.27
C LEU A 9 -14.61 -6.83 -11.16
N LYS A 10 -15.40 -7.89 -10.96
CA LYS A 10 -15.32 -9.10 -11.78
C LYS A 10 -15.69 -8.85 -13.24
N GLU A 11 -16.67 -7.99 -13.48
CA GLU A 11 -17.15 -7.68 -14.84
C GLU A 11 -16.20 -6.76 -15.61
N HIS A 12 -15.51 -5.85 -14.92
CA HIS A 12 -14.74 -4.77 -15.55
C HIS A 12 -13.22 -4.89 -15.35
N ALA A 13 -12.71 -5.90 -14.64
CA ALA A 13 -11.28 -6.03 -14.31
C ALA A 13 -10.31 -5.89 -15.50
N ASN A 14 -10.70 -6.38 -16.69
CA ASN A 14 -9.83 -6.34 -17.87
C ASN A 14 -9.65 -4.92 -18.46
N THR A 15 -10.56 -4.00 -18.16
CA THR A 15 -10.56 -2.63 -18.70
C THR A 15 -10.58 -1.57 -17.60
N LEU A 16 -10.33 -1.99 -16.35
CA LEU A 16 -10.37 -1.11 -15.19
C LEU A 16 -9.11 -0.27 -15.16
N GLU A 17 -9.23 1.02 -15.49
CA GLU A 17 -8.18 2.01 -15.28
C GLU A 17 -8.39 2.66 -13.90
N LEU A 18 -7.36 2.61 -13.06
CA LEU A 18 -7.40 3.14 -11.70
C LEU A 18 -6.54 4.38 -11.62
N HIS A 19 -7.17 5.53 -11.41
CA HIS A 19 -6.50 6.80 -11.09
C HIS A 19 -6.43 7.08 -9.58
N GLU A 20 -7.26 6.38 -8.81
CA GLU A 20 -7.26 6.40 -7.35
C GLU A 20 -7.66 5.00 -6.84
N GLU A 21 -7.42 4.74 -5.57
CA GLU A 21 -7.82 3.50 -4.93
C GLU A 21 -9.34 3.26 -5.01
N LEU A 22 -9.70 2.00 -5.22
CA LEU A 22 -11.07 1.53 -5.32
C LEU A 22 -11.41 0.62 -4.13
N LEU A 23 -12.36 1.04 -3.32
CA LEU A 23 -12.90 0.23 -2.22
C LEU A 23 -13.90 -0.78 -2.74
N ILE A 24 -13.67 -2.07 -2.49
CA ILE A 24 -14.55 -3.14 -2.93
C ILE A 24 -15.40 -3.62 -1.76
N THR A 25 -16.71 -3.66 -2.00
CA THR A 25 -17.69 -4.18 -1.05
C THR A 25 -18.15 -5.60 -1.43
N LYS A 26 -18.35 -6.43 -0.41
CA LYS A 26 -18.96 -7.75 -0.52
C LYS A 26 -20.12 -7.82 0.46
N ASN A 27 -21.33 -8.10 -0.04
CA ASN A 27 -22.57 -8.08 0.75
C ASN A 27 -22.77 -6.74 1.49
N GLY A 28 -22.47 -5.62 0.83
CA GLY A 28 -22.62 -4.27 1.38
C GLY A 28 -21.56 -3.87 2.41
N LYS A 29 -20.56 -4.71 2.69
CA LYS A 29 -19.47 -4.40 3.63
C LYS A 29 -18.14 -4.23 2.89
N PRO A 30 -17.31 -3.22 3.26
CA PRO A 30 -15.95 -3.11 2.75
C PRO A 30 -15.15 -4.38 3.00
N ALA A 31 -14.43 -4.86 1.99
CA ALA A 31 -13.69 -6.12 2.06
C ALA A 31 -12.27 -6.01 1.48
N PHE A 32 -12.10 -5.25 0.40
CA PHE A 32 -10.80 -5.12 -0.28
C PHE A 32 -10.58 -3.67 -0.74
N VAL A 33 -9.31 -3.34 -1.00
CA VAL A 33 -8.92 -2.15 -1.76
C VAL A 33 -8.16 -2.64 -2.98
N VAL A 34 -8.51 -2.10 -4.15
CA VAL A 34 -7.79 -2.32 -5.41
C VAL A 34 -7.15 -1.02 -5.81
N GLN A 35 -5.90 -1.07 -6.25
CA GLN A 35 -5.13 0.09 -6.68
C GLN A 35 -4.26 -0.28 -7.88
N SER A 36 -3.70 0.71 -8.55
CA SER A 36 -2.72 0.47 -9.61
C SER A 36 -1.45 -0.18 -9.03
N TYR A 37 -0.77 -0.98 -9.83
CA TYR A 37 0.49 -1.59 -9.41
C TYR A 37 1.58 -0.55 -9.18
N ASP A 38 1.60 0.50 -10.01
CA ASP A 38 2.59 1.58 -9.92
C ASP A 38 2.42 2.38 -8.63
N ASP A 39 1.19 2.76 -8.26
CA ASP A 39 0.91 3.46 -7.00
C ASP A 39 1.24 2.59 -5.78
N TYR A 40 0.91 1.29 -5.85
CA TYR A 40 1.27 0.33 -4.81
C TYR A 40 2.79 0.29 -4.62
N THR A 41 3.54 0.15 -5.71
CA THR A 41 5.00 0.04 -5.69
C THR A 41 5.63 1.32 -5.17
N PHE A 42 5.21 2.48 -5.67
CA PHE A 42 5.67 3.78 -5.20
C PHE A 42 5.43 3.95 -3.70
N THR A 43 4.27 3.53 -3.20
CA THR A 43 3.94 3.58 -1.78
C THR A 43 4.83 2.65 -0.96
N GLN A 44 5.07 1.42 -1.42
CA GLN A 44 5.96 0.47 -0.73
C GLN A 44 7.40 0.97 -0.67
N GLU A 45 7.93 1.50 -1.76
CA GLU A 45 9.28 2.07 -1.83
C GLU A 45 9.42 3.29 -0.91
N THR A 46 8.43 4.18 -0.93
CA THR A 46 8.39 5.35 -0.04
C THR A 46 8.38 4.91 1.43
N LEU A 47 7.55 3.92 1.77
CA LEU A 47 7.50 3.39 3.14
C LEU A 47 8.83 2.75 3.56
N ALA A 48 9.48 2.01 2.66
CA ALA A 48 10.80 1.43 2.91
C ALA A 48 11.85 2.52 3.18
N LEU A 49 11.84 3.61 2.40
CA LEU A 49 12.73 4.75 2.62
C LEU A 49 12.48 5.40 3.99
N LEU A 50 11.21 5.64 4.35
CA LEU A 50 10.85 6.23 5.64
C LEU A 50 11.29 5.35 6.82
N LYS A 51 11.18 4.02 6.69
CA LYS A 51 11.67 3.06 7.68
C LYS A 51 13.20 3.17 7.86
N ILE A 52 13.94 3.29 6.77
CA ILE A 52 15.40 3.48 6.79
C ILE A 52 15.76 4.82 7.45
N LEU A 53 15.07 5.91 7.11
CA LEU A 53 15.30 7.23 7.72
C LEU A 53 15.08 7.20 9.23
N LYS A 54 13.97 6.61 9.68
CA LYS A 54 13.67 6.41 11.10
C LYS A 54 14.75 5.58 11.81
N LEU A 55 15.26 4.53 11.15
CA LEU A 55 16.36 3.72 11.68
C LEU A 55 17.64 4.57 11.80
N SER A 56 17.95 5.38 10.79
CA SER A 56 19.11 6.28 10.80
C SER A 56 19.05 7.27 11.97
N GLU A 57 17.89 7.88 12.22
CA GLU A 57 17.69 8.77 13.38
C GLU A 57 17.94 8.05 14.71
N LYS A 58 17.47 6.80 14.85
CA LYS A 58 17.67 5.98 16.06
C LYS A 58 19.14 5.60 16.28
N SER A 59 19.89 5.40 15.18
CA SER A 59 21.31 5.05 15.23
C SER A 59 22.18 6.17 15.83
N LEU A 60 21.70 7.41 15.84
CA LEU A 60 22.38 8.53 16.50
C LEU A 60 22.32 8.45 18.04
N GLN A 61 21.38 7.67 18.59
CA GLN A 61 21.11 7.57 20.02
C GLN A 61 21.52 6.20 20.59
N THR A 62 21.67 5.19 19.75
CA THR A 62 21.89 3.79 20.13
C THR A 62 23.07 3.22 19.34
N ALA A 63 23.75 2.19 19.87
CA ALA A 63 24.84 1.49 19.16
C ALA A 63 24.43 0.96 17.77
N ALA A 64 25.41 0.47 17.00
CA ALA A 64 25.26 0.03 15.61
C ALA A 64 23.95 -0.77 15.37
N LEU A 65 23.08 -0.19 14.55
CA LEU A 65 21.82 -0.78 14.10
C LEU A 65 22.02 -1.41 12.72
N THR A 66 21.26 -2.46 12.42
CA THR A 66 21.31 -3.15 11.12
C THR A 66 20.08 -2.82 10.28
N LEU A 67 20.20 -2.95 8.96
CA LEU A 67 19.17 -2.54 8.00
C LEU A 67 17.90 -3.40 8.11
N GLU A 68 18.04 -4.66 8.53
CA GLU A 68 16.93 -5.58 8.79
C GLU A 68 15.98 -5.04 9.86
N GLN A 69 16.51 -4.31 10.85
CA GLN A 69 15.72 -3.71 11.94
C GLN A 69 14.79 -2.59 11.45
N ALA A 70 14.95 -2.09 10.23
CA ALA A 70 13.99 -1.17 9.63
C ALA A 70 12.69 -1.87 9.20
N PHE A 71 12.73 -3.20 8.99
CA PHE A 71 11.63 -3.95 8.39
C PHE A 71 10.97 -4.97 9.33
N GLU A 72 11.52 -5.23 10.52
CA GLU A 72 10.84 -5.93 11.63
C GLU A 72 9.79 -5.04 12.33
#